data_AF-A0A817SA18-F1
#
_entry.id   AF-A0A817SA18-F1
#
_cell.length_a   1.000
_cell.length_b   1.000
_cell.length_c   1.000
_cell.angle_alpha   90.00
_cell.angle_beta   90.00
_cell.angle_gamma   90.00
#
_symmetry.space_group_name_H-M   'P 1'
#
loop_
_entity.id
_entity.type
_entity.pdbx_description
1 polymer ?
#
loop_
_entity_poly.entity_id
_entity_poly.type
_entity_poly.pdbx_seq_one_letter_code
_entity_poly.pdbx_strand_id
1 'polypeptide(L)'
;MLLRVIRYCSTFQAYLDEREKLRMALMVNKYPNKFIHEQFNLVLLKLKIDQPLTYINYNNFRQRIIHSPVKETVPVDYGKTMFVHFTYCSGMKTFPSKFHAIWNKYFGQSPINEVVPVLGTRN
;
A
#
# COMPACT_ATOMS: atom_id res chain seq x y z
N MET A 1 2.48 -0.05 5.51
CA MET A 1 2.75 -0.17 6.97
C MET A 1 3.37 -1.52 7.35
N LEU A 2 2.81 -2.68 6.95
CA LEU A 2 3.38 -4.00 7.32
C LEU A 2 4.84 -4.22 6.86
N LEU A 3 5.24 -3.67 5.70
CA LEU A 3 6.65 -3.65 5.27
C LEU A 3 7.57 -2.91 6.26
N ARG A 4 7.09 -1.82 6.85
CA ARG A 4 7.84 -1.08 7.89
C ARG A 4 7.97 -1.94 9.15
N VAL A 5 6.92 -2.68 9.51
CA VAL A 5 6.97 -3.60 10.66
C VAL A 5 8.08 -4.64 10.48
N ILE A 6 8.16 -5.33 9.34
CA ILE A 6 9.22 -6.33 9.11
C ILE A 6 10.63 -5.70 9.09
N ARG A 7 10.77 -4.46 8.57
CA ARG A 7 12.06 -3.75 8.55
C ARG A 7 12.54 -3.34 9.94
N TYR A 8 11.64 -2.78 10.75
CA TYR A 8 12.02 -2.13 12.01
C TYR A 8 11.95 -3.05 13.23
N CYS A 9 11.10 -4.08 13.23
CA CYS A 9 11.03 -5.03 14.33
C CYS A 9 12.28 -5.93 14.32
N SER A 10 13.12 -5.82 15.34
CA SER A 10 14.36 -6.60 15.49
C SER A 10 14.09 -8.06 15.88
N THR A 11 12.97 -8.34 16.56
CA THR A 11 12.59 -9.68 17.01
C THR A 11 11.28 -10.13 16.35
N PHE A 12 11.10 -11.45 16.26
CA PHE A 12 9.86 -12.04 15.75
C PHE A 12 8.65 -11.68 16.63
N GLN A 13 8.83 -11.62 17.95
CA GLN A 13 7.76 -11.22 18.87
C GLN A 13 7.32 -9.77 18.63
N ALA A 14 8.26 -8.84 18.49
CA ALA A 14 7.94 -7.45 18.20
C ALA A 14 7.20 -7.31 16.86
N TYR A 15 7.52 -8.14 15.87
CA TYR A 15 6.78 -8.21 14.61
C TYR A 15 5.34 -8.68 14.82
N LEU A 16 5.11 -9.71 15.63
CA LEU A 16 3.76 -10.20 15.92
C LEU A 16 2.92 -9.14 16.63
N ASP A 17 3.49 -8.49 17.65
CA ASP A 17 2.79 -7.46 18.43
C ASP A 17 2.36 -6.29 17.53
N GLU A 18 3.26 -5.79 16.70
CA GLU A 18 2.96 -4.70 15.75
C GLU A 18 1.98 -5.12 14.65
N ARG A 19 2.08 -6.36 14.17
CA ARG A 19 1.11 -6.91 13.20
C ARG A 19 -0.30 -6.94 13.79
N GLU A 20 -0.44 -7.36 15.05
CA GLU A 20 -1.75 -7.39 15.72
C GLU A 20 -2.27 -6.00 16.03
N LYS A 21 -1.43 -5.05 16.48
CA LYS A 21 -1.82 -3.64 16.60
C LYS A 21 -2.37 -3.08 15.29
N LEU A 22 -1.71 -3.38 14.18
CA LEU A 22 -2.14 -2.93 12.86
C LEU A 22 -3.46 -3.59 12.43
N ARG A 23 -3.63 -4.88 12.72
CA ARG A 23 -4.88 -5.60 12.49
C ARG A 23 -6.03 -4.99 13.29
N MET A 24 -5.81 -4.72 14.58
CA MET A 24 -6.79 -4.07 15.45
C MET A 24 -7.17 -2.69 14.92
N ALA A 25 -6.19 -1.86 14.53
CA ALA A 25 -6.46 -0.55 13.95
C ALA A 25 -7.34 -0.64 12.70
N LEU A 26 -7.08 -1.59 11.79
CA LEU A 26 -7.91 -1.81 10.61
C LEU A 26 -9.31 -2.33 10.97
N MET A 27 -9.43 -3.20 11.98
CA MET A 27 -10.73 -3.66 12.46
C MET A 27 -11.56 -2.53 13.07
N VAL A 28 -10.96 -1.66 13.89
CA VAL A 28 -11.62 -0.48 14.47
C VAL A 28 -12.13 0.46 13.36
N ASN A 29 -11.39 0.57 12.26
CA ASN A 29 -11.79 1.31 11.06
C ASN A 29 -12.80 0.56 10.17
N LYS A 30 -13.44 -0.51 10.68
CA LYS A 30 -14.50 -1.28 10.01
C LYS A 30 -14.07 -1.95 8.69
N TYR A 31 -12.78 -2.26 8.52
CA TYR A 31 -12.33 -3.08 7.38
C TYR A 31 -12.71 -4.55 7.59
N PRO A 32 -13.19 -5.27 6.55
CA PRO A 32 -13.52 -6.70 6.65
C PRO A 32 -12.30 -7.56 6.99
N ASN A 33 -12.46 -8.55 7.87
CA ASN A 33 -11.35 -9.41 8.31
C ASN A 33 -10.67 -10.16 7.14
N LYS A 34 -11.46 -10.63 6.17
CA LYS A 34 -10.97 -11.27 4.94
C LYS A 34 -10.05 -10.32 4.15
N PHE A 35 -10.47 -9.06 3.98
CA PHE A 35 -9.69 -8.04 3.29
C PHE A 35 -8.36 -7.76 4.01
N ILE A 36 -8.38 -7.65 5.34
CA ILE A 36 -7.15 -7.41 6.14
C ILE A 36 -6.15 -8.55 5.94
N HIS A 37 -6.64 -9.80 6.01
CA HIS A 37 -5.81 -10.99 5.81
C HIS A 37 -5.21 -11.04 4.40
N GLU A 38 -6.02 -10.78 3.37
CA GLU A 38 -5.57 -10.68 1.97
C GLU A 38 -4.50 -9.61 1.80
N GLN A 39 -4.68 -8.41 2.37
CA GLN A 39 -3.68 -7.35 2.30
C GLN A 39 -2.36 -7.73 2.97
N PHE A 40 -2.40 -8.45 4.10
CA PHE A 40 -1.19 -8.92 4.77
C PHE A 40 -0.46 -9.96 3.92
N ASN A 41 -1.19 -10.92 3.36
CA ASN A 41 -0.62 -11.95 2.48
C ASN A 41 -0.03 -11.33 1.21
N LEU A 42 -0.70 -10.34 0.60
CA LEU A 42 -0.19 -9.61 -0.55
C LEU A 42 1.15 -8.93 -0.27
N VAL A 43 1.36 -8.40 0.95
CA VAL A 43 2.64 -7.81 1.34
C VAL A 43 3.73 -8.88 1.44
N LEU A 44 3.44 -10.04 2.04
CA LEU A 44 4.40 -11.15 2.14
C LEU A 44 4.79 -11.69 0.76
N LEU A 45 3.81 -11.87 -0.13
CA LEU A 45 4.04 -12.27 -1.53
C LEU A 45 4.90 -11.26 -2.29
N LYS A 46 4.64 -9.95 -2.13
CA LYS A 46 5.47 -8.89 -2.74
C LYS A 46 6.92 -8.92 -2.26
N LEU A 47 7.17 -9.44 -1.07
CA LEU A 47 8.51 -9.61 -0.50
C LEU A 47 9.15 -10.95 -0.85
N LYS A 48 8.50 -11.78 -1.70
CA LYS A 48 8.93 -13.14 -2.05
C LYS A 48 9.09 -14.03 -0.80
N ILE A 49 8.16 -13.87 0.14
CA ILE A 49 8.06 -14.70 1.35
C ILE A 49 6.96 -15.73 1.09
N ASP A 50 7.36 -16.88 0.57
CA ASP A 50 6.43 -17.95 0.14
C ASP A 50 6.17 -18.97 1.28
N GLN A 51 6.78 -18.74 2.44
CA GLN A 51 6.69 -19.59 3.63
C GLN A 51 6.23 -18.79 4.85
N PRO A 52 5.56 -19.41 5.84
CA PRO A 52 5.19 -18.72 7.07
C PRO A 52 6.43 -18.18 7.79
N LEU A 53 6.33 -16.94 8.29
CA LEU A 53 7.34 -16.35 9.14
C LEU A 53 7.33 -17.03 10.51
N THR A 54 8.49 -17.49 10.95
CA THR A 54 8.73 -18.16 12.23
C THR A 54 9.91 -17.49 12.93
N TYR A 55 10.09 -17.79 14.22
CA TYR A 55 11.25 -17.27 14.97
C TYR A 55 12.59 -17.63 14.30
N ILE A 56 12.66 -18.77 13.62
CA ILE A 56 13.87 -19.30 12.97
C ILE A 56 14.20 -18.51 11.69
N ASN A 57 13.20 -18.26 10.84
CA ASN A 57 13.43 -17.69 9.51
C ASN A 57 13.25 -16.16 9.45
N TYR A 58 12.68 -15.54 10.49
CA TYR A 58 12.34 -14.12 10.51
C TYR A 58 13.54 -13.22 10.24
N ASN A 59 14.66 -13.44 10.95
CA ASN A 59 15.84 -12.59 10.81
C ASN A 59 16.43 -12.66 9.39
N ASN A 60 16.42 -13.84 8.76
CA ASN A 60 16.90 -14.04 7.40
C ASN A 60 16.08 -13.21 6.39
N PHE A 61 14.75 -13.23 6.52
CA PHE A 61 13.88 -12.41 5.67
C PHE A 61 14.04 -10.91 5.94
N ARG A 62 14.12 -10.52 7.21
CA ARG A 62 14.37 -9.13 7.60
C ARG A 62 15.65 -8.59 6.97
N GLN A 63 16.75 -9.33 7.06
CA GLN A 63 18.02 -8.91 6.47
C GLN A 63 17.94 -8.77 4.95
N ARG A 64 17.26 -9.69 4.25
CA ARG A 64 17.02 -9.56 2.80
C ARG A 64 16.26 -8.28 2.44
N ILE A 65 15.30 -7.88 3.27
CA ILE A 65 14.46 -6.69 3.04
C ILE A 65 15.19 -5.38 3.39
N ILE A 66 16.13 -5.42 4.34
CA ILE A 66 16.98 -4.27 4.71
C ILE A 66 18.02 -4.03 3.62
N HIS A 67 18.67 -5.10 3.15
CA HIS A 67 19.69 -5.04 2.11
C HIS A 67 19.13 -5.05 0.68
N SER A 68 17.80 -5.04 0.52
CA SER A 68 17.19 -4.95 -0.80
C SER A 68 17.62 -3.63 -1.45
N PRO A 69 18.03 -3.64 -2.73
CA PRO A 69 18.43 -2.41 -3.42
C PRO A 69 17.31 -1.38 -3.32
N VAL A 70 17.69 -0.14 -3.01
CA VAL A 70 16.76 0.98 -3.02
C VAL A 70 16.21 1.06 -4.43
N LYS A 71 14.89 0.85 -4.60
CA LYS A 71 14.24 1.16 -5.87
C LYS A 71 14.44 2.65 -6.10
N GLU A 72 15.19 2.99 -7.14
CA GLU A 72 15.27 4.36 -7.63
C GLU A 72 13.83 4.81 -7.88
N THR A 73 13.42 5.88 -7.18
CA THR A 73 12.15 6.52 -7.46
C THR A 73 12.27 7.14 -8.83
N VAL A 74 11.44 6.69 -9.76
CA VAL A 74 11.32 7.33 -11.07
C VAL A 74 11.03 8.82 -10.83
N PRO A 75 11.82 9.74 -11.38
CA PRO A 75 11.57 11.16 -11.22
C PRO A 75 10.18 11.47 -11.77
N VAL A 76 9.38 12.17 -10.96
CA VAL A 76 8.03 12.57 -11.36
C VAL A 76 8.13 13.85 -12.18
N ASP A 77 7.58 13.84 -13.40
CA ASP A 77 7.38 15.05 -14.20
C ASP A 77 6.18 15.82 -13.65
N TYR A 78 6.44 16.83 -12.81
CA TYR A 78 5.41 17.70 -12.23
C TYR A 78 4.73 18.61 -13.25
N GLY A 79 5.27 18.76 -14.47
CA GLY A 79 4.60 19.45 -15.57
C GLY A 79 3.50 18.62 -16.21
N LYS A 80 3.56 17.29 -16.07
CA LYS A 80 2.62 16.34 -16.70
C LYS A 80 1.87 15.46 -15.71
N THR A 81 2.12 15.58 -14.41
CA THR A 81 1.53 14.69 -13.40
C THR A 81 0.81 15.50 -12.33
N MET A 82 -0.45 15.14 -12.03
CA MET A 82 -1.23 15.72 -10.94
C MET A 82 -1.57 14.66 -9.91
N PHE A 83 -1.20 14.87 -8.65
CA PHE A 83 -1.60 13.97 -7.57
C PHE A 83 -2.97 14.36 -7.02
N VAL A 84 -3.92 13.44 -7.13
CA VAL A 84 -5.29 13.63 -6.64
C VAL A 84 -5.45 12.85 -5.35
N HIS A 85 -5.52 13.58 -4.24
CA HIS A 85 -5.81 13.02 -2.93
C HIS A 85 -7.30 13.05 -2.66
N PHE A 86 -7.88 11.91 -2.28
CA PHE A 86 -9.26 11.83 -1.85
C PHE A 86 -9.40 11.02 -0.56
N THR A 87 -10.43 11.36 0.22
CA THR A 87 -10.82 10.63 1.42
C THR A 87 -11.73 9.49 1.00
N TYR A 88 -11.39 8.28 1.42
CA TYR A 88 -12.19 7.11 1.10
C TYR A 88 -13.46 7.07 1.93
N CYS A 89 -14.63 7.11 1.26
CA CYS A 89 -15.94 6.95 1.89
C CYS A 89 -16.56 5.61 1.47
N SER A 90 -17.44 5.03 2.29
CA SER A 90 -18.06 3.71 2.04
C SER A 90 -18.82 3.62 0.70
N GLY A 91 -19.37 4.73 0.20
CA GLY A 91 -20.00 4.82 -1.12
C GLY A 91 -19.03 4.93 -2.31
N MET A 92 -17.74 5.18 -2.06
CA MET A 92 -16.73 5.43 -3.09
C MET A 92 -15.84 4.22 -3.39
N LYS A 93 -16.28 3.00 -3.02
CA LYS A 93 -15.46 1.78 -3.22
C LYS A 93 -15.04 1.57 -4.68
N THR A 94 -15.92 1.92 -5.62
CA THR A 94 -15.65 1.79 -7.06
C THR A 94 -15.07 3.07 -7.68
N PHE A 95 -14.79 4.10 -6.87
CA PHE A 95 -14.28 5.36 -7.39
C PHE A 95 -12.90 5.22 -8.02
N PRO A 96 -11.91 4.52 -7.41
CA PRO A 96 -10.59 4.38 -8.02
C PRO A 96 -10.62 3.73 -9.40
N SER A 97 -11.46 2.71 -9.59
CA SER A 97 -11.60 2.01 -10.87
C SER A 97 -12.33 2.84 -11.93
N LYS A 98 -13.20 3.78 -11.52
CA LYS A 98 -13.98 4.62 -12.44
C LYS A 98 -13.36 5.99 -12.67
N PHE A 99 -12.36 6.38 -11.90
CA PHE A 99 -11.83 7.74 -11.88
C PHE A 99 -11.33 8.19 -13.25
N HIS A 100 -10.50 7.40 -13.95
CA HIS A 100 -10.00 7.79 -15.27
C HIS A 100 -11.10 7.91 -16.31
N ALA A 101 -12.18 7.13 -16.20
CA ALA A 101 -13.34 7.27 -17.06
C ALA A 101 -14.09 8.58 -16.78
N ILE A 102 -14.25 8.96 -15.50
CA ILE A 102 -14.84 10.24 -15.10
C ILE A 102 -13.95 11.41 -15.56
N TRP A 103 -12.64 11.32 -15.32
CA TRP A 103 -11.66 12.31 -15.74
C TRP A 103 -11.75 12.56 -17.25
N ASN A 104 -11.67 11.50 -18.06
CA ASN A 104 -11.76 11.62 -19.51
C ASN A 104 -13.13 12.17 -19.96
N LYS A 105 -14.22 11.79 -19.29
CA LYS A 105 -15.57 12.30 -19.61
C LYS A 105 -15.68 13.82 -19.46
N TYR A 106 -15.11 14.40 -18.41
CA TYR A 106 -15.24 15.83 -18.12
C TYR A 106 -14.10 16.68 -18.65
N PHE A 107 -12.90 16.10 -18.72
CA PHE A 107 -11.67 16.83 -19.03
C PHE A 107 -10.99 16.34 -20.30
N GLY A 108 -11.48 15.30 -20.98
CA GLY A 108 -10.82 14.70 -22.14
C GLY A 108 -10.54 15.65 -23.32
N GLN A 109 -11.32 16.72 -23.44
CA GLN A 109 -11.15 17.77 -24.46
C GLN A 109 -10.56 19.07 -23.90
N SER A 110 -10.21 19.11 -22.61
CA SER A 110 -9.65 20.28 -21.95
C SER A 110 -8.11 20.24 -22.01
N PRO A 111 -7.43 21.40 -22.00
CA PRO A 111 -5.97 21.47 -21.88
C PRO A 111 -5.41 20.71 -20.67
N ILE A 112 -6.23 20.53 -19.62
CA ILE A 112 -5.84 19.76 -18.43
C ILE A 112 -5.71 18.25 -18.71
N ASN A 113 -6.18 17.75 -19.86
CA ASN A 113 -6.03 16.35 -20.25
C ASN A 113 -4.58 15.96 -20.60
N GLU A 114 -3.73 16.95 -20.86
CA GLU A 114 -2.29 16.75 -21.02
C GLU A 114 -1.61 16.33 -19.71
N VAL A 115 -2.30 16.53 -18.58
CA VAL A 115 -1.87 16.14 -17.24
C VAL A 115 -2.45 14.77 -16.90
N VAL A 116 -1.57 13.85 -16.50
CA VAL A 116 -1.92 12.50 -16.04
C VAL A 116 -2.28 12.57 -14.55
N PRO A 117 -3.54 12.35 -14.16
CA PRO A 117 -3.91 12.33 -12.76
C PRO A 117 -3.51 10.99 -12.12
N VAL A 118 -2.79 11.06 -11.00
CA VAL A 118 -2.40 9.89 -10.20
C VAL A 118 -3.18 9.94 -8.90
N LEU A 119 -4.05 8.96 -8.70
CA LEU A 119 -4.86 8.85 -7.48
C LEU A 119 -4.02 8.38 -6.30
N GLY A 120 -4.11 9.12 -5.20
CA GLY A 120 -3.63 8.70 -3.89
C GLY A 120 -4.76 8.71 -2.86
N THR A 121 -4.89 7.64 -2.09
CA THR A 121 -5.75 7.67 -0.90
C THR A 121 -4.96 8.27 0.26
N ARG A 122 -5.47 9.33 0.88
CA ARG A 122 -4.94 9.80 2.16
C ARG A 122 -5.53 8.92 3.26
N ASN A 123 -4.71 8.05 3.84
CA ASN A 123 -4.94 7.43 5.14
C ASN A 123 -3.89 7.96 6.10
#